data_AF-A0A0B0EFQ0-F1
#
_entry.id   AF-A0A0B0EFQ0-F1
#
_cell.length_a   1.000
_cell.length_b   1.000
_cell.length_c   1.000
_cell.angle_alpha   90.00
_cell.angle_beta   90.00
_cell.angle_gamma   90.00
#
_symmetry.space_group_name_H-M   'P 1'
#
loop_
_entity.id
_entity.type
_entity.pdbx_description
1 polymer ?
#
loop_
_entity_poly.entity_id
_entity_poly.type
_entity_poly.pdbx_seq_one_letter_code
_entity_poly.pdbx_strand_id
1 'polypeptide(L)'
;MTKINIDVIPEILSVHKFLLDTFKNITGMEKRSLVSKYLHFHFPNLFYIYDSRAVTSLRKFQKRKRVRLPQCEFDKEYATFFVKLHGWQQEIYEKTGADLTPREMDRLLLKRKEVISPNQQCVGTHETGVRKS
;
A
#
# COMPACT_ATOMS: atom_id res chain seq x y z
N MET A 1 -10.73 -8.50 16.89
CA MET A 1 -9.85 -8.25 15.72
C MET A 1 -9.04 -6.99 16.00
N THR A 2 -7.72 -7.08 16.04
CA THR A 2 -6.83 -5.93 16.26
C THR A 2 -6.77 -5.09 14.98
N LYS A 3 -6.97 -3.78 15.10
CA LYS A 3 -6.88 -2.79 14.01
C LYS A 3 -5.78 -1.79 14.34
N ILE A 4 -5.26 -1.11 13.31
CA ILE A 4 -4.32 -0.01 13.51
C ILE A 4 -5.06 1.16 14.18
N ASN A 5 -4.58 1.56 15.36
CA ASN A 5 -4.94 2.79 16.05
C ASN A 5 -3.65 3.46 16.57
N ILE A 6 -3.76 4.68 17.10
CA ILE A 6 -2.56 5.46 17.48
C ILE A 6 -1.71 4.80 18.57
N ASP A 7 -2.34 4.05 19.47
CA ASP A 7 -1.69 3.43 20.63
C ASP A 7 -0.86 2.20 20.23
N VAL A 8 -1.27 1.47 19.18
CA VAL A 8 -0.58 0.26 18.72
C VAL A 8 0.50 0.53 17.66
N ILE A 9 0.52 1.72 17.04
CA ILE A 9 1.52 2.06 16.01
C ILE A 9 2.95 1.90 16.50
N PRO A 10 3.34 2.38 17.70
CA PRO A 10 4.71 2.19 18.20
C PRO A 10 5.12 0.72 18.25
N GLU A 11 4.22 -0.15 18.73
CA GLU A 11 4.47 -1.60 18.83
C GLU A 11 4.64 -2.24 17.46
N ILE A 12 3.77 -1.91 16.49
CA ILE A 12 3.86 -2.40 15.11
C ILE A 12 5.23 -2.06 14.51
N LEU A 13 5.68 -0.82 14.69
CA LEU A 13 6.97 -0.37 14.15
C LEU A 13 8.16 -1.03 14.85
N SER A 14 8.09 -1.22 16.17
CA SER A 14 9.13 -1.90 16.94
C SER A 14 9.21 -3.38 16.60
N VAL A 15 8.09 -4.07 16.41
CA VAL A 15 8.06 -5.47 15.94
C VAL A 15 8.71 -5.60 14.57
N HIS A 16 8.39 -4.67 13.64
CA HIS A 16 9.03 -4.66 12.33
C HIS A 16 10.55 -4.43 12.44
N LYS A 17 11.00 -3.49 13.28
CA LYS A 17 12.43 -3.22 13.50
C LYS A 17 13.16 -4.43 14.10
N PHE A 18 12.59 -5.03 15.14
CA PHE A 18 13.13 -6.23 15.78
C PHE A 18 13.34 -7.36 14.78
N LEU A 19 12.34 -7.64 13.94
CA LEU A 19 12.45 -8.69 12.94
C LEU A 19 13.46 -8.33 11.86
N LEU A 20 13.51 -7.06 11.44
CA LEU A 20 14.51 -6.59 10.48
C LEU A 20 15.94 -6.74 11.00
N ASP A 21 16.20 -6.40 12.25
CA ASP A 21 17.51 -6.56 12.88
C ASP A 21 17.88 -8.03 13.00
N THR A 22 16.93 -8.89 13.37
CA THR A 22 17.13 -10.34 13.44
C THR A 22 17.56 -10.90 12.08
N PHE A 23 16.87 -10.53 11.01
CA PHE A 23 17.22 -10.94 9.65
C PHE A 23 18.57 -10.36 9.20
N LYS A 24 18.88 -9.12 9.58
CA LYS A 24 20.17 -8.49 9.30
C LYS A 24 21.31 -9.22 9.99
N ASN A 25 21.13 -9.63 11.25
CA ASN A 25 22.12 -10.37 12.01
C ASN A 25 22.41 -11.75 11.40
N ILE A 26 21.38 -12.42 10.86
CA ILE A 26 21.53 -13.74 10.24
C ILE A 26 22.13 -13.64 8.84
N THR A 27 21.73 -12.64 8.04
CA THR A 27 22.01 -12.60 6.60
C THR A 27 23.03 -11.53 6.18
N GLY A 28 23.41 -10.64 7.09
CA GLY A 28 24.22 -9.45 6.80
C GLY A 28 23.51 -8.38 5.96
N MET A 29 22.22 -8.56 5.63
CA MET A 29 21.49 -7.72 4.68
C MET A 29 20.21 -7.14 5.28
N GLU A 30 19.87 -5.91 4.90
CA GLU A 30 18.60 -5.28 5.27
C GLU A 30 17.43 -5.81 4.41
N LYS A 31 16.78 -6.88 4.87
CA LYS A 31 15.69 -7.56 4.15
C LYS A 31 14.30 -6.96 4.42
N ARG A 32 14.18 -5.63 4.33
CA ARG A 32 12.95 -4.87 4.67
C ARG A 32 11.69 -5.35 3.93
N SER A 33 11.80 -5.65 2.63
CA SER A 33 10.67 -6.18 1.87
C SER A 33 10.23 -7.57 2.33
N LEU A 34 11.18 -8.43 2.70
CA LEU A 34 10.88 -9.77 3.20
C LEU A 34 10.18 -9.69 4.56
N VAL A 35 10.71 -8.87 5.47
CA VAL A 35 10.18 -8.66 6.82
C VAL A 35 8.74 -8.15 6.79
N SER A 36 8.48 -7.08 6.03
CA SER A 36 7.12 -6.54 5.89
C SER A 36 6.13 -7.55 5.28
N LYS A 37 6.55 -8.33 4.27
CA LYS A 37 5.72 -9.39 3.67
C LYS A 37 5.44 -10.50 4.68
N TYR A 38 6.48 -10.97 5.38
CA TYR A 38 6.34 -11.98 6.42
C TYR A 38 5.30 -11.56 7.47
N LEU A 39 5.44 -10.34 8.00
CA LEU A 39 4.51 -9.80 9.00
C LEU A 39 3.11 -9.58 8.41
N HIS A 40 3.00 -9.11 7.17
CA HIS A 40 1.72 -8.95 6.49
C HIS A 40 0.99 -10.29 6.27
N PHE A 41 1.70 -11.37 5.94
CA PHE A 41 1.09 -12.68 5.76
C PHE A 41 0.53 -13.26 7.07
N HIS A 42 1.15 -12.96 8.20
CA HIS A 42 0.68 -13.41 9.52
C HIS A 42 -0.34 -12.45 10.15
N PHE A 43 -0.21 -11.16 9.89
CA PHE A 43 -1.02 -10.08 10.47
C PHE A 43 -1.47 -9.06 9.40
N PRO A 44 -2.33 -9.47 8.46
CA PRO A 44 -2.72 -8.67 7.29
C PRO A 44 -3.49 -7.38 7.62
N ASN A 45 -3.94 -7.24 8.87
CA ASN A 45 -4.68 -6.07 9.35
C ASN A 45 -3.80 -5.05 10.09
N LEU A 46 -2.51 -5.36 10.30
CA LEU A 46 -1.59 -4.52 11.07
C LEU A 46 -0.37 -4.05 10.28
N PHE A 47 0.09 -4.83 9.30
CA PHE A 47 1.28 -4.49 8.52
C PHE A 47 0.94 -4.27 7.05
N TYR A 48 1.49 -3.21 6.48
CA TYR A 48 1.45 -2.98 5.03
C TYR A 48 2.61 -3.71 4.36
N ILE A 49 2.39 -4.17 3.12
CA ILE A 49 3.46 -4.70 2.28
C ILE A 49 4.43 -3.57 1.89
N TYR A 50 5.71 -3.77 2.17
CA TYR A 50 6.78 -2.91 1.70
C TYR A 50 7.53 -3.56 0.53
N ASP A 51 7.42 -2.97 -0.66
CA ASP A 51 8.30 -3.26 -1.79
C ASP A 51 8.40 -2.06 -2.72
N SER A 52 9.22 -2.19 -3.77
CA SER A 52 9.44 -1.12 -4.75
C SER A 52 8.15 -0.67 -5.45
N ARG A 53 7.18 -1.59 -5.64
CA ARG A 53 5.89 -1.28 -6.29
C ARG A 53 5.02 -0.46 -5.34
N ALA A 54 4.87 -0.89 -4.10
CA ALA A 54 4.10 -0.19 -3.08
C ALA A 54 4.65 1.23 -2.84
N VAL A 55 5.98 1.36 -2.69
CA VAL A 55 6.66 2.65 -2.53
C VAL A 55 6.43 3.56 -3.74
N THR A 56 6.55 3.02 -4.96
CA THR A 56 6.33 3.80 -6.19
C THR A 56 4.89 4.25 -6.32
N SER A 57 3.91 3.38 -6.02
CA SER A 57 2.50 3.73 -6.03
C SER A 57 2.17 4.81 -5.01
N LEU A 58 2.64 4.68 -3.76
CA LEU A 58 2.40 5.68 -2.71
C LEU A 58 2.95 7.06 -3.09
N ARG A 59 4.13 7.12 -3.71
CA ARG A 59 4.73 8.38 -4.20
C ARG A 59 3.88 9.09 -5.26
N LYS A 60 3.08 8.37 -6.03
CA LYS A 60 2.17 8.95 -7.03
C LYS A 60 0.93 9.58 -6.38
N PHE A 61 0.43 8.97 -5.30
CA PHE A 61 -0.79 9.44 -4.62
C PHE A 61 -0.53 10.50 -3.57
N GLN A 62 0.61 10.42 -2.88
CA GLN A 62 0.94 11.34 -1.80
C GLN A 62 2.23 12.12 -2.15
N LYS A 63 2.06 13.42 -2.42
CA LYS A 63 3.18 14.36 -2.56
C LYS A 63 4.02 14.37 -1.27
N ARG A 64 5.25 14.85 -1.35
CA ARG A 64 6.22 14.89 -0.23
C ARG A 64 5.64 15.64 0.99
N LYS A 65 4.97 14.92 1.89
CA LYS A 65 4.51 15.38 3.20
C LYS A 65 5.55 14.99 4.23
N ARG A 66 5.96 15.95 5.07
CA ARG A 66 6.71 15.64 6.29
C ARG A 66 5.74 14.93 7.24
N VAL A 67 6.17 13.80 7.78
CA VAL A 67 5.39 13.03 8.76
C VAL A 67 6.07 13.10 10.12
N ARG A 68 5.26 13.16 11.18
CA ARG A 68 5.75 12.96 12.54
C ARG A 68 5.84 11.45 12.77
N LEU A 69 6.99 10.99 13.25
CA LEU A 69 7.21 9.59 13.60
C LEU A 69 6.99 9.43 15.12
N PRO A 70 6.48 8.27 15.57
CA PRO A 70 6.31 8.01 17.00
C PRO A 70 7.68 7.92 17.70
N GLN A 71 7.68 8.12 19.01
CA GLN A 71 8.88 7.95 19.83
C GLN A 71 9.03 6.49 20.25
N CYS A 72 9.63 5.68 19.38
CA CYS A 72 10.00 4.29 19.68
C CYS A 72 11.23 3.86 18.87
N GLU A 73 11.73 2.65 19.11
CA GLU A 73 12.69 2.03 18.20
C GLU A 73 11.96 1.58 16.95
N PHE A 74 12.37 2.11 15.80
CA PHE A 74 11.76 1.79 14.54
C PHE A 74 12.77 1.83 13.40
N ASP A 75 12.34 1.19 12.32
CA ASP A 75 12.99 1.31 11.05
C ASP A 75 12.56 2.59 10.33
N LYS A 76 13.46 3.55 10.06
CA LYS A 76 13.08 4.89 9.56
C LYS A 76 12.36 4.87 8.21
N GLU A 77 12.82 4.04 7.28
CA GLU A 77 12.26 3.98 5.93
C GLU A 77 10.86 3.34 5.94
N TYR A 78 10.70 2.22 6.67
CA TYR A 78 9.42 1.57 6.84
C TYR A 78 8.46 2.41 7.67
N ALA A 79 8.89 3.03 8.76
CA ALA A 79 8.05 3.90 9.59
C ALA A 79 7.53 5.11 8.79
N THR A 80 8.39 5.72 7.97
CA THR A 80 7.97 6.81 7.08
C THR A 80 6.93 6.34 6.06
N PHE A 81 7.11 5.15 5.49
CA PHE A 81 6.15 4.54 4.58
C PHE A 81 4.82 4.22 5.28
N PHE A 82 4.88 3.59 6.45
CA PHE A 82 3.75 3.19 7.27
C PHE A 82 2.87 4.39 7.63
N VAL A 83 3.45 5.43 8.23
CA VAL A 83 2.69 6.61 8.68
C VAL A 83 2.05 7.34 7.50
N LYS A 84 2.74 7.39 6.34
CA LYS A 84 2.20 7.96 5.11
C LYS A 84 0.99 7.18 4.60
N LEU A 85 1.12 5.86 4.51
CA LEU A 85 0.07 4.99 4.00
C LEU A 85 -1.12 4.92 4.95
N HIS A 86 -0.88 4.89 6.26
CA HIS A 86 -1.93 4.98 7.27
C HIS A 86 -2.65 6.33 7.23
N GLY A 87 -1.91 7.44 7.08
CA GLY A 87 -2.54 8.76 6.87
C GLY A 87 -3.42 8.78 5.62
N TRP A 88 -2.97 8.17 4.52
CA TRP A 88 -3.81 8.05 3.32
C TRP A 88 -5.03 7.16 3.52
N GLN A 89 -4.91 6.07 4.28
CA GLN A 89 -6.06 5.23 4.68
C GLN A 89 -7.10 6.04 5.46
N GLN A 90 -6.67 6.87 6.41
CA GLN A 90 -7.57 7.77 7.15
C GLN A 90 -8.24 8.79 6.21
N GLU A 91 -7.50 9.39 5.28
CA GLU A 91 -8.07 10.31 4.29
C GLU A 91 -9.12 9.64 3.38
N ILE A 92 -8.97 8.34 3.07
CA ILE A 92 -9.98 7.56 2.33
C ILE A 92 -11.22 7.36 3.18
N TYR A 93 -11.05 6.94 4.44
CA TYR A 93 -12.14 6.75 5.38
C TYR A 93 -12.96 8.04 5.55
N GLU A 94 -12.30 9.17 5.80
CA GLU A 94 -12.95 10.48 5.96
C GLU A 94 -13.79 10.89 4.73
N LYS A 95 -13.33 10.55 3.51
CA LYS A 95 -14.01 10.92 2.26
C LYS A 95 -15.12 9.98 1.83
N THR A 96 -15.03 8.70 2.21
CA THR A 96 -15.87 7.64 1.63
C THR A 96 -16.62 6.80 2.65
N GLY A 97 -16.26 6.89 3.93
CA GLY A 97 -16.73 6.00 5.00
C GLY A 97 -16.13 4.60 4.94
N ALA A 98 -15.28 4.28 3.96
CA ALA A 98 -14.68 2.96 3.81
C ALA A 98 -13.48 2.78 4.76
N ASP A 99 -13.62 1.93 5.78
CA ASP A 99 -12.55 1.56 6.70
C ASP A 99 -11.72 0.41 6.11
N LEU A 100 -10.73 0.76 5.28
CA LEU A 100 -9.90 -0.21 4.58
C LEU A 100 -8.82 -0.79 5.50
N THR A 101 -8.64 -2.10 5.45
CA THR A 101 -7.52 -2.80 6.09
C THR A 101 -6.20 -2.58 5.32
N PRO A 102 -5.03 -2.76 5.95
CA PRO A 102 -3.75 -2.79 5.24
C PRO A 102 -3.73 -3.72 4.03
N ARG A 103 -4.34 -4.90 4.11
CA ARG A 103 -4.53 -5.81 2.97
C ARG A 103 -5.29 -5.19 1.80
N GLU A 104 -6.33 -4.42 2.08
CA GLU A 104 -7.11 -3.74 1.05
C GLU A 104 -6.32 -2.55 0.48
N MET A 105 -5.61 -1.81 1.32
CA MET A 105 -4.69 -0.76 0.89
C MET A 105 -3.61 -1.32 -0.05
N ASP A 106 -3.03 -2.47 0.25
CA ASP A 106 -2.04 -3.13 -0.60
C ASP A 106 -2.64 -3.53 -1.95
N ARG A 107 -3.89 -4.00 -2.00
CA ARG A 107 -4.59 -4.25 -3.27
C ARG A 107 -4.76 -2.96 -4.08
N LEU A 108 -5.09 -1.85 -3.44
CA LEU A 108 -5.21 -0.55 -4.11
C LEU A 108 -3.87 -0.07 -4.69
N LEU A 109 -2.77 -0.24 -3.95
CA LEU A 109 -1.42 0.09 -4.41
C LEU A 109 -1.00 -0.73 -5.64
N LEU A 110 -1.53 -1.95 -5.79
CA LEU A 110 -1.20 -2.87 -6.89
C LEU A 110 -2.12 -2.75 -8.11
N LYS A 111 -3.36 -2.25 -7.97
CA LYS A 111 -4.41 -2.29 -9.00
C LYS A 111 -4.21 -1.40 -10.25
N ARG A 112 -3.17 -0.58 -10.35
CA ARG A 112 -2.94 0.27 -11.55
C ARG A 112 -1.96 -0.30 -12.58
N LYS A 113 -2.13 -1.57 -12.98
CA LYS A 113 -1.75 -1.97 -14.35
C LYS A 113 -2.91 -1.86 -15.36
N GLU A 114 -4.13 -1.59 -14.90
CA GLU A 114 -5.32 -1.52 -15.76
C GLU A 114 -6.07 -0.20 -15.61
N VAL A 115 -5.39 0.93 -15.87
CA VAL A 115 -6.14 2.10 -16.34
C VAL A 115 -6.16 1.96 -17.85
N ILE A 116 -7.30 1.49 -18.36
CA ILE A 116 -7.71 1.56 -19.76
C ILE A 116 -7.38 2.97 -20.28
N SER A 117 -6.53 3.04 -21.30
CA SER A 117 -6.32 4.25 -22.08
C SER A 117 -7.66 4.69 -22.67
N PRO A 118 -8.15 5.92 -22.39
CA PRO A 118 -9.35 6.42 -23.05
C PRO A 118 -8.96 6.99 -24.41
N ASN A 119 -8.89 6.14 -25.44
CA ASN A 119 -9.27 6.49 -26.82
C ASN A 119 -8.90 5.37 -27.79
N GLN A 120 -9.91 4.65 -28.26
CA GLN A 120 -10.01 4.35 -29.69
C GLN A 120 -11.48 4.20 -30.04
N GLN A 121 -12.08 5.31 -30.48
CA GLN A 121 -13.28 5.27 -31.30
C GLN A 121 -12.89 4.61 -32.63
N CYS A 122 -13.36 3.39 -32.85
CA CYS A 122 -13.59 2.90 -34.20
C CYS A 122 -15.10 3.01 -34.44
N VAL A 123 -15.46 4.04 -35.19
CA VAL A 123 -16.78 4.23 -35.79
C VAL A 123 -17.03 3.03 -36.70
N GLY A 124 -17.87 2.10 -36.26
CA GLY A 124 -18.45 1.08 -37.13
C GLY A 124 -19.57 1.73 -37.94
N THR A 125 -19.33 1.90 -39.24
CA THR A 125 -20.35 2.31 -40.20
C THR A 125 -21.46 1.28 -40.26
N HIS A 126 -22.69 1.78 -40.26
CA HIS A 126 -23.95 1.04 -40.33
C HIS A 126 -24.01 0.01 -41.46
N GLU A 127 -24.62 -1.12 -41.12
CA GLU A 127 -25.20 -2.12 -42.02
C GLU A 127 -26.20 -1.46 -42.99
N THR A 128 -26.26 -1.92 -44.24
CA THR A 128 -27.52 -2.38 -44.84
C THR A 128 -27.24 -3.40 -45.94
N GLY A 129 -27.69 -4.63 -45.70
CA GLY A 129 -27.89 -5.62 -46.74
C GLY A 129 -29.20 -5.39 -47.49
N VAL A 130 -29.11 -5.52 -48.82
CA VAL A 130 -30.05 -6.18 -49.75
C VAL A 130 -31.55 -5.92 -49.57
N ARG A 131 -32.18 -5.37 -50.62
CA ARG A 131 -33.46 -5.87 -51.15
C ARG A 131 -33.57 -5.66 -52.67
N LYS A 132 -34.17 -6.68 -53.27
CA LYS A 132 -34.47 -6.94 -54.69
C LYS A 132 -35.28 -5.83 -55.37
N SER A 133 -35.03 -5.61 -56.66
CA SER A 133 -36.01 -5.70 -57.77
C SER A 133 -35.29 -5.65 -59.11
#